data_AF-A0A3D5X494-F1
#
_entry.id   AF-A0A3D5X494-F1
#
_cell.length_a   1.000
_cell.length_b   1.000
_cell.length_c   1.000
_cell.angle_alpha   90.00
_cell.angle_beta   90.00
_cell.angle_gamma   90.00
#
_symmetry.space_group_name_H-M   'P 1'
#
loop_
_entity.id
_entity.type
_entity.pdbx_description
1 polymer ?
#
loop_
_entity_poly.entity_id
_entity_poly.type
_entity_poly.pdbx_seq_one_letter_code
_entity_poly.pdbx_strand_id
1 'polypeptide(L)'
;MSQPLNRLSKETSPYLLQHATNPVDWYPWGDEAFEKARQENKLMLISVGYSSCHWCHVMEREAFSDVQVAEFMNTHYVCVKVDREERPDVDQIYMNAVQIITRSGGWPLNCFATPDGRPVYGGTYFPAEPWLDILKSL
;
A
#
# COMPACT_ATOMS: atom_id res chain seq x y z
N MET A 1 1.96 23.99 -9.67
CA MET A 1 1.06 23.85 -8.50
C MET A 1 1.63 22.73 -7.66
N SER A 2 1.94 22.96 -6.38
CA SER A 2 2.45 21.88 -5.51
C SER A 2 1.36 20.84 -5.31
N GLN A 3 1.65 19.56 -5.58
CA GLN A 3 0.71 18.50 -5.20
C GLN A 3 0.52 18.52 -3.68
N PRO A 4 -0.72 18.33 -3.18
CA PRO A 4 -0.96 18.25 -1.75
C PRO A 4 -0.18 17.08 -1.16
N LEU A 5 0.44 17.30 0.01
CA LEU A 5 1.15 16.25 0.73
C LEU A 5 0.15 15.38 1.49
N ASN A 6 0.32 14.06 1.40
CA ASN A 6 -0.38 13.11 2.26
C ASN A 6 0.33 12.98 3.62
N ARG A 7 -0.16 12.06 4.47
CA ARG A 7 0.32 11.90 5.86
C ARG A 7 1.77 11.45 5.96
N LEU A 8 2.30 10.79 4.93
CA LEU A 8 3.69 10.33 4.90
C LEU A 8 4.70 11.49 4.95
N SER A 9 4.28 12.72 4.66
CA SER A 9 5.11 13.93 4.82
C SER A 9 5.60 14.19 6.25
N LYS A 10 5.04 13.51 7.25
CA LYS A 10 5.43 13.60 8.67
C LYS A 10 6.36 12.46 9.12
N GLU A 11 6.61 11.48 8.25
CA GLU A 11 7.45 10.33 8.56
C GLU A 11 8.94 10.67 8.50
N THR A 12 9.78 9.85 9.13
CA THR A 12 11.24 9.98 9.07
C THR A 12 11.87 9.08 8.02
N SER A 13 11.21 7.99 7.63
CA SER A 13 11.68 7.08 6.59
C SER A 13 11.87 7.83 5.27
N PRO A 14 13.09 7.80 4.67
CA PRO A 14 13.31 8.32 3.33
C PRO A 14 12.43 7.65 2.27
N TYR A 15 12.12 6.35 2.45
CA TYR A 15 11.23 5.61 1.56
C TYR A 15 9.79 6.11 1.64
N LEU A 16 9.25 6.31 2.84
CA LEU A 16 7.89 6.83 3.00
C LEU A 16 7.76 8.28 2.51
N LEU A 17 8.77 9.11 2.80
CA LEU A 17 8.80 10.51 2.35
C LEU A 17 8.79 10.65 0.82
N GLN A 18 9.37 9.70 0.07
CA GLN A 18 9.29 9.67 -1.40
C GLN A 18 7.87 9.53 -1.92
N HIS A 19 6.97 8.91 -1.14
CA HIS A 19 5.56 8.71 -1.51
C HIS A 19 4.64 9.83 -0.97
N ALA A 20 5.18 10.84 -0.29
CA ALA A 20 4.39 11.88 0.38
C ALA A 20 3.62 12.78 -0.59
N THR A 21 4.05 12.86 -1.84
CA THR A 21 3.41 13.64 -2.90
C THR A 21 2.51 12.81 -3.82
N ASN A 22 2.36 11.52 -3.58
CA ASN A 22 1.51 10.68 -4.42
C ASN A 22 0.04 11.07 -4.23
N PRO A 23 -0.78 11.00 -5.31
CA PRO A 23 -2.21 11.30 -5.24
C PRO A 23 -3.00 10.30 -4.37
N VAL A 24 -2.43 9.12 -4.09
CA VAL A 24 -2.99 8.17 -3.12
C VAL A 24 -2.88 8.77 -1.71
N ASP A 25 -3.98 8.76 -0.95
CA ASP A 25 -4.04 9.18 0.46
C ASP A 25 -3.41 8.11 1.35
N TRP A 26 -2.08 8.03 1.29
CA TRP A 26 -1.31 7.09 2.08
C TRP A 26 -1.33 7.44 3.56
N TYR A 27 -1.60 6.42 4.37
CA TYR A 27 -1.36 6.42 5.81
C TYR A 27 -0.06 5.66 6.11
N PRO A 28 0.74 6.11 7.08
CA PRO A 28 1.74 5.25 7.67
C PRO A 28 1.04 4.09 8.42
N TRP A 29 1.79 3.03 8.70
CA TRP A 29 1.28 1.97 9.56
C TRP A 29 1.03 2.48 10.98
N GLY A 30 -0.21 2.45 11.45
CA GLY A 30 -0.57 2.85 12.80
C GLY A 30 -2.07 2.91 13.04
N ASP A 31 -2.46 3.20 14.28
CA ASP A 31 -3.85 3.14 14.74
C ASP A 31 -4.82 4.00 13.92
N GLU A 32 -4.37 5.16 13.44
CA GLU A 32 -5.20 6.06 12.60
C GLU A 32 -5.74 5.34 11.34
N ALA A 33 -4.91 4.55 10.66
CA ALA A 33 -5.32 3.80 9.47
C ALA A 33 -6.35 2.73 9.82
N PHE A 34 -6.13 2.01 10.93
CA PHE A 34 -7.03 0.96 11.39
C PHE A 34 -8.37 1.51 11.88
N GLU A 35 -8.35 2.62 12.60
CA GLU A 35 -9.57 3.30 13.05
C GLU A 35 -10.40 3.79 11.87
N LYS A 36 -9.76 4.42 10.88
CA LYS A 36 -10.44 4.83 9.64
C LYS A 36 -11.05 3.64 8.92
N ALA A 37 -10.31 2.55 8.77
CA ALA A 37 -10.81 1.35 8.10
C ALA A 37 -12.04 0.76 8.81
N ARG A 38 -12.04 0.76 10.15
CA ARG A 38 -13.19 0.32 10.95
C ARG A 38 -14.38 1.25 10.84
N GLN A 39 -14.15 2.56 10.93
CA GLN A 39 -15.21 3.57 10.88
C GLN A 39 -15.88 3.62 9.50
N GLU A 40 -15.10 3.50 8.43
CA GLU A 40 -15.59 3.52 7.05
C GLU A 40 -16.01 2.14 6.54
N ASN A 41 -15.79 1.08 7.33
CA ASN A 41 -16.01 -0.31 6.94
C ASN A 41 -15.36 -0.67 5.58
N LYS A 42 -14.10 -0.26 5.41
CA LYS A 42 -13.32 -0.45 4.17
C LYS A 42 -12.18 -1.43 4.40
N LEU A 43 -11.84 -2.20 3.36
CA LEU A 43 -10.61 -2.97 3.36
C LEU A 43 -9.40 -2.04 3.41
N MET A 44 -8.32 -2.54 4.00
CA MET A 44 -7.02 -1.90 4.03
C MET A 44 -6.16 -2.42 2.88
N LEU A 45 -5.52 -1.53 2.15
CA LEU A 45 -4.53 -1.86 1.12
C LEU A 45 -3.15 -1.57 1.67
N ILE A 46 -2.43 -2.61 2.05
CA ILE A 46 -1.14 -2.52 2.73
C ILE A 46 -0.03 -2.78 1.71
N SER A 47 0.71 -1.72 1.38
CA SER A 47 1.80 -1.75 0.41
C SER A 47 3.14 -1.61 1.12
N VAL A 48 3.87 -2.73 1.22
CA VAL A 48 5.20 -2.80 1.85
C VAL A 48 6.30 -2.70 0.80
N GLY A 49 7.29 -1.86 1.05
CA GLY A 49 8.48 -1.72 0.21
C GLY A 49 9.67 -1.20 1.01
N TYR A 50 10.75 -0.84 0.31
CA TYR A 50 11.97 -0.30 0.91
C TYR A 50 12.75 0.51 -0.13
N SER A 51 13.69 1.34 0.34
CA SER A 51 14.38 2.38 -0.43
C SER A 51 15.16 1.90 -1.66
N SER A 52 15.65 0.65 -1.67
CA SER A 52 16.44 0.08 -2.77
C SER A 52 15.68 -0.92 -3.64
N CYS A 53 14.36 -1.04 -3.46
CA CYS A 53 13.50 -1.96 -4.19
C CYS A 53 13.19 -1.44 -5.61
N HIS A 54 13.79 -2.02 -6.65
CA HIS A 54 13.56 -1.60 -8.04
C HIS A 54 12.07 -1.60 -8.43
N TRP A 55 11.37 -2.71 -8.20
CA TRP A 55 9.97 -2.87 -8.60
C TRP A 55 9.00 -2.00 -7.81
N CYS A 56 9.38 -1.57 -6.60
CA CYS A 56 8.59 -0.64 -5.81
C CYS A 56 8.54 0.75 -6.49
N HIS A 57 9.66 1.20 -7.08
CA HIS A 57 9.71 2.45 -7.85
C HIS A 57 8.99 2.32 -9.19
N VAL A 58 9.01 1.15 -9.83
CA VAL A 58 8.26 0.93 -11.07
C VAL A 58 6.76 1.02 -10.79
N MET A 59 6.26 0.28 -9.80
CA MET A 59 4.84 0.29 -9.44
C MET A 59 4.37 1.67 -8.95
N GLU A 60 5.21 2.40 -8.24
CA GLU A 60 4.93 3.78 -7.83
C GLU A 60 4.63 4.68 -9.04
N ARG A 61 5.53 4.69 -10.03
CA ARG A 61 5.37 5.51 -11.24
C ARG A 61 4.20 5.07 -12.11
N GLU A 62 3.99 3.77 -12.25
CA GLU A 62 2.98 3.23 -13.15
C GLU A 62 1.56 3.27 -12.55
N ALA A 63 1.41 3.01 -11.26
CA ALA A 63 0.11 2.85 -10.61
C ALA A 63 -0.18 3.93 -9.56
N PHE A 64 0.72 4.12 -8.59
CA PHE A 64 0.41 5.00 -7.43
C PHE A 64 0.50 6.50 -7.74
N SER A 65 1.08 6.87 -8.87
CA SER A 65 1.16 8.24 -9.37
C SER A 65 0.10 8.56 -10.44
N ASP A 66 -0.68 7.56 -10.88
CA ASP A 66 -1.84 7.77 -11.75
C ASP A 66 -3.05 8.27 -10.94
N VAL A 67 -3.62 9.39 -11.36
CA VAL A 67 -4.73 10.06 -10.64
C VAL A 67 -6.00 9.22 -10.63
N GLN A 68 -6.32 8.51 -11.72
CA GLN A 68 -7.54 7.70 -11.80
C GLN A 68 -7.43 6.46 -10.91
N VAL A 69 -6.25 5.83 -10.89
CA VAL A 69 -5.96 4.71 -9.99
C VAL A 69 -6.03 5.18 -8.53
N ALA A 70 -5.42 6.33 -8.23
CA ALA A 70 -5.41 6.89 -6.88
C ALA A 70 -6.81 7.27 -6.38
N GLU A 71 -7.65 7.89 -7.23
CA GLU A 71 -9.04 8.21 -6.90
C GLU A 71 -9.84 6.96 -6.55
N PHE A 72 -9.68 5.88 -7.33
CA PHE A 72 -10.31 4.60 -7.03
C PHE A 72 -9.80 4.04 -5.69
N MET A 73 -8.49 4.00 -5.50
CA MET A 73 -7.86 3.52 -4.27
C MET A 73 -8.37 4.29 -3.04
N ASN A 74 -8.38 5.62 -3.09
CA ASN A 74 -8.83 6.48 -2.00
C ASN A 74 -10.33 6.33 -1.69
N THR A 75 -11.13 6.06 -2.72
CA THR A 75 -12.58 5.88 -2.57
C THR A 75 -12.90 4.55 -1.89
N HIS A 76 -12.19 3.47 -2.25
CA HIS A 76 -12.57 2.11 -1.90
C HIS A 76 -11.76 1.50 -0.75
N TYR A 77 -10.56 2.01 -0.50
CA TYR A 77 -9.61 1.40 0.46
C TYR A 77 -9.05 2.44 1.43
N VAL A 78 -8.61 1.94 2.60
CA VAL A 78 -7.64 2.68 3.41
C VAL A 78 -6.24 2.24 2.99
N CYS A 79 -5.54 3.13 2.29
CA CYS A 79 -4.24 2.84 1.72
C CYS A 79 -3.13 3.07 2.75
N VAL A 80 -2.35 2.03 3.05
CA VAL A 80 -1.27 2.05 4.04
C VAL A 80 0.06 1.77 3.36
N LYS A 81 1.02 2.67 3.56
CA LYS A 81 2.40 2.49 3.08
C LYS A 81 3.28 2.07 4.26
N VAL A 82 4.09 1.04 4.05
CA VAL A 82 4.99 0.50 5.08
C VAL A 82 6.40 0.44 4.53
N ASP A 83 7.35 0.97 5.30
CA ASP A 83 8.77 0.73 5.09
C ASP A 83 9.18 -0.55 5.83
N ARG A 84 9.65 -1.54 5.07
CA ARG A 84 10.18 -2.79 5.60
C ARG A 84 11.39 -2.59 6.50
N GLU A 85 12.23 -1.58 6.21
CA GLU A 85 13.45 -1.33 6.97
C GLU A 85 13.12 -0.84 8.39
N GLU A 86 12.02 -0.10 8.55
CA GLU A 86 11.53 0.34 9.86
C GLU A 86 10.57 -0.67 10.51
N ARG A 87 9.80 -1.42 9.73
CA ARG A 87 8.75 -2.37 10.18
C ARG A 87 8.91 -3.77 9.59
N PRO A 88 10.01 -4.48 9.90
CA PRO A 88 10.21 -5.86 9.43
C PRO A 88 9.20 -6.85 10.03
N ASP A 89 8.61 -6.51 11.18
CA ASP A 89 7.52 -7.26 11.82
C ASP A 89 6.26 -7.30 10.95
N VAL A 90 5.86 -6.14 10.42
CA VAL A 90 4.70 -6.01 9.52
C VAL A 90 4.97 -6.70 8.19
N ASP A 91 6.16 -6.47 7.62
CA ASP A 91 6.62 -7.12 6.39
C ASP A 91 6.49 -8.65 6.47
N GLN A 92 7.00 -9.26 7.54
CA GLN A 92 7.01 -10.71 7.69
C GLN A 92 5.60 -11.30 7.75
N ILE A 93 4.67 -10.64 8.46
CA ILE A 93 3.27 -11.10 8.58
C ILE A 93 2.62 -11.15 7.21
N TYR A 94 2.70 -10.06 6.44
CA TYR A 94 2.03 -9.98 5.15
C TYR A 94 2.77 -10.76 4.05
N MET A 95 4.10 -10.88 4.13
CA MET A 95 4.88 -11.73 3.23
C MET A 95 4.46 -13.19 3.39
N ASN A 96 4.34 -13.67 4.63
CA ASN A 96 3.87 -15.04 4.89
C ASN A 96 2.46 -15.26 4.33
N ALA A 97 1.55 -14.29 4.50
CA ALA A 97 0.21 -14.37 3.95
C ALA A 97 0.21 -14.46 2.41
N VAL A 98 0.96 -13.59 1.74
CA VAL A 98 1.08 -13.62 0.28
C VAL A 98 1.73 -14.91 -0.22
N GLN A 99 2.73 -15.43 0.48
CA GLN A 99 3.34 -16.72 0.14
C GLN A 99 2.36 -17.88 0.26
N ILE A 100 1.49 -17.88 1.27
CA ILE A 100 0.44 -18.91 1.42
C ILE A 100 -0.58 -18.81 0.29
N ILE A 101 -1.02 -17.58 -0.04
CA ILE A 101 -2.06 -17.32 -1.04
C ILE A 101 -1.56 -17.63 -2.46
N THR A 102 -0.34 -17.17 -2.78
CA THR A 102 0.16 -17.13 -4.17
C THR A 102 1.28 -18.14 -4.46
N ARG A 103 1.85 -18.77 -3.42
CA ARG A 103 3.08 -19.59 -3.49
C ARG A 103 4.30 -18.82 -4.00
N SER A 104 4.24 -17.49 -3.99
CA SER A 104 5.30 -16.58 -4.40
C SER A 104 5.50 -15.50 -3.34
N GLY A 105 6.67 -14.86 -3.34
CA GLY A 105 6.99 -13.78 -2.42
C GLY A 105 7.99 -12.82 -3.03
N GLY A 106 7.97 -11.58 -2.55
CA GLY A 106 8.82 -10.51 -3.06
C GLY A 106 8.23 -9.12 -2.80
N TRP A 107 8.92 -8.11 -3.31
CA TRP A 107 8.54 -6.71 -3.16
C TRP A 107 8.41 -6.02 -4.53
N PRO A 108 7.50 -5.05 -4.70
CA PRO A 108 6.58 -4.51 -3.69
C PRO A 108 5.58 -5.58 -3.25
N LEU A 109 5.24 -5.59 -1.97
CA LEU A 109 4.28 -6.52 -1.41
C LEU A 109 2.97 -5.74 -1.22
N ASN A 110 1.89 -6.19 -1.85
CA ASN A 110 0.58 -5.56 -1.74
C ASN A 110 -0.41 -6.58 -1.17
N CYS A 111 -0.93 -6.30 0.02
CA CYS A 111 -1.89 -7.16 0.70
C CYS A 111 -3.17 -6.39 1.04
N PHE A 112 -4.31 -7.00 0.72
CA PHE A 112 -5.63 -6.54 1.09
C PHE A 112 -6.01 -7.20 2.41
N ALA A 113 -6.33 -6.40 3.41
CA ALA A 113 -6.66 -6.86 4.74
C ALA A 113 -8.00 -6.28 5.21
N THR A 114 -8.66 -7.00 6.10
CA THR A 114 -9.85 -6.51 6.81
C THR A 114 -9.46 -5.38 7.79
N PRO A 115 -10.43 -4.59 8.30
CA PRO A 115 -10.17 -3.51 9.27
C PRO A 115 -9.50 -3.92 10.60
N ASP A 116 -9.38 -5.22 10.88
CA ASP A 116 -8.65 -5.76 12.03
C ASP A 116 -7.25 -6.29 11.67
N GLY A 117 -6.81 -6.11 10.42
CA GLY A 117 -5.48 -6.48 9.93
C GLY A 117 -5.37 -7.90 9.41
N ARG A 118 -6.44 -8.70 9.37
CA ARG A 118 -6.37 -10.05 8.81
C ARG A 118 -6.29 -10.00 7.28
N PRO A 119 -5.28 -10.65 6.66
CA PRO A 119 -5.11 -10.65 5.20
C PRO A 119 -6.22 -11.47 4.52
N VAL A 120 -6.70 -10.96 3.39
CA VAL A 120 -7.76 -11.55 2.55
C VAL A 120 -7.20 -11.98 1.19
N TYR A 121 -6.40 -11.11 0.59
CA TYR A 121 -5.76 -11.33 -0.70
C TYR A 121 -4.42 -10.61 -0.74
N GLY A 122 -3.55 -10.97 -1.69
CA GLY A 122 -2.34 -10.19 -1.93
C GLY A 122 -1.46 -10.78 -3.01
N GLY A 123 -0.42 -10.04 -3.33
CA GLY A 123 0.58 -10.41 -4.30
C GLY A 123 1.78 -9.47 -4.23
N THR A 124 2.68 -9.65 -5.18
CA THR A 124 3.91 -8.87 -5.26
C THR A 124 3.73 -7.66 -6.19
N TYR A 125 4.52 -7.60 -7.27
CA TYR A 125 4.38 -6.62 -8.33
C TYR A 125 3.10 -6.84 -9.15
N PHE A 126 2.35 -5.75 -9.36
CA PHE A 126 1.23 -5.68 -10.30
C PHE A 126 1.47 -4.49 -11.26
N PRO A 127 1.48 -4.71 -12.59
CA PRO A 127 1.49 -3.61 -13.56
C PRO A 127 0.20 -2.77 -13.46
N ALA A 128 0.22 -1.52 -13.93
CA ALA A 128 -0.88 -0.56 -13.72
C ALA A 128 -2.26 -0.97 -14.29
N GLU A 129 -2.33 -1.45 -15.53
CA GLU A 129 -3.59 -1.90 -16.12
C GLU A 129 -4.19 -3.09 -15.33
N PRO A 130 -3.42 -4.18 -15.07
CA PRO A 130 -3.85 -5.25 -14.17
C PRO A 130 -4.23 -4.78 -12.76
N TRP A 131 -3.60 -3.72 -12.25
CA TRP A 131 -3.83 -3.25 -10.90
C TRP A 131 -5.25 -2.72 -10.69
N LEU A 132 -5.76 -1.90 -11.62
CA LEU A 132 -7.12 -1.38 -11.50
C LEU A 132 -8.19 -2.48 -11.61
N ASP A 133 -7.95 -3.49 -12.44
CA ASP A 133 -8.85 -4.64 -12.56
C ASP A 133 -8.88 -5.48 -11.27
N ILE A 134 -7.72 -5.69 -10.64
CA ILE A 134 -7.63 -6.35 -9.32
C ILE A 134 -8.41 -5.55 -8.28
N LEU A 135 -8.18 -4.24 -8.21
CA LEU A 135 -8.85 -3.35 -7.26
C LEU A 135 -10.39 -3.37 -7.40
N LYS A 136 -10.92 -3.59 -8.60
CA LYS A 136 -12.36 -3.69 -8.86
C LYS A 136 -12.95 -5.07 -8.58
N SER A 137 -12.11 -6.10 -8.50
CA SER A 137 -12.53 -7.49 -8.31
C SER A 137 -12.70 -7.91 -6.85
N LEU A 138 -12.22 -7.07 -5.92
CA LEU A 138 -12.24 -7.27 -4.47
C LEU A 138 -13.29 -6.36 -3.82
#